data_AF-A0A9X3WXH1-F1
#
_entry.id   AF-A0A9X3WXH1-F1
#
_cell.length_a   1.000
_cell.length_b   1.000
_cell.length_c   1.000
_cell.angle_alpha   90.00
_cell.angle_beta   90.00
_cell.angle_gamma   90.00
#
_symmetry.space_group_name_H-M   'P 1'
#
loop_
_entity.id
_entity.type
_entity.pdbx_description
1 polymer ?
#
loop_
_entity_poly.entity_id
_entity_poly.type
_entity_poly.pdbx_seq_one_letter_code
_entity_poly.pdbx_strand_id
1 'polypeptide(L)' 'MKILKDNGLWLRPIQLPEDLAIAFPWYQDKEVLYYSDGEGTLPCDLKINERMYNYLKNTGEPELFIENQR' A
#
# COMPACT_ATOMS: atom_id res chain seq x y z
N MET A 1 -10.42 8.61 -13.87
CA MET A 1 -9.59 7.72 -13.04
C MET A 1 -9.65 6.33 -13.65
N LYS A 2 -8.52 5.73 -14.03
CA LYS A 2 -8.48 4.41 -14.67
C LYS A 2 -8.47 3.35 -13.57
N ILE A 3 -9.40 2.40 -13.61
CA ILE A 3 -9.42 1.23 -12.73
C ILE A 3 -9.04 0.04 -13.60
N LEU A 4 -7.97 -0.67 -13.26
CA LEU A 4 -7.62 -1.92 -13.93
C LEU A 4 -8.29 -3.08 -13.18
N LYS A 5 -8.81 -4.06 -13.92
CA LYS A 5 -9.49 -5.22 -13.36
C LYS A 5 -8.93 -6.47 -14.03
N ASP A 6 -8.50 -7.42 -13.23
CA ASP A 6 -8.07 -8.74 -13.69
C ASP A 6 -8.35 -9.80 -12.63
N ASN A 7 -8.98 -10.92 -13.01
CA ASN A 7 -9.23 -12.07 -12.15
C ASN A 7 -9.78 -11.79 -10.73
N GLY A 8 -10.63 -10.76 -10.58
CA GLY A 8 -11.20 -10.36 -9.28
C GLY A 8 -10.36 -9.37 -8.48
N LEU A 9 -9.16 -9.06 -8.94
CA LEU A 9 -8.30 -8.00 -8.41
C LEU A 9 -8.57 -6.69 -9.13
N TRP A 10 -8.75 -5.63 -8.35
CA TRP A 10 -8.98 -4.29 -8.86
C TRP A 10 -7.82 -3.41 -8.43
N LEU A 11 -7.23 -2.70 -9.38
CA LEU A 11 -6.21 -1.69 -9.14
C LEU A 11 -6.83 -0.31 -9.33
N ARG A 12 -6.67 0.55 -8.33
CA ARG A 12 -7.11 1.94 -8.40
C ARG A 12 -6.09 2.86 -7.72
N PRO A 13 -6.03 4.14 -8.10
CA PRO A 13 -5.24 5.11 -7.35
C PRO A 13 -5.65 5.15 -5.87
N ILE A 14 -4.65 5.42 -5.03
CA ILE A 14 -4.81 5.41 -3.58
C ILE A 14 -5.68 6.59 -3.10
N GLN A 15 -6.51 6.32 -2.09
CA GLN A 15 -7.37 7.26 -1.40
C GLN A 15 -6.89 7.37 0.05
N LEU A 16 -6.31 8.51 0.39
CA LEU A 16 -5.81 8.80 1.74
C LEU A 16 -6.84 9.65 2.50
N PRO A 17 -7.05 9.39 3.81
CA PRO A 17 -6.32 8.44 4.65
C PRO A 17 -6.85 6.99 4.64
N GLU A 18 -7.95 6.70 3.94
CA GLU A 18 -8.72 5.46 4.08
C GLU A 18 -7.91 4.21 3.74
N ASP A 19 -7.14 4.27 2.66
CA ASP A 19 -6.34 3.13 2.18
C ASP A 19 -5.10 2.87 3.02
N LEU A 20 -4.69 3.83 3.84
CA LEU A 20 -3.54 3.66 4.73
C LEU A 20 -3.79 2.50 5.70
N ALA A 21 -5.02 2.37 6.20
CA ALA A 21 -5.40 1.28 7.11
C ALA A 21 -5.37 -0.10 6.44
N ILE A 22 -5.53 -0.17 5.12
CA ILE A 22 -5.48 -1.42 4.35
C ILE A 22 -4.02 -1.83 4.12
N ALA A 23 -3.17 -0.87 3.76
CA ALA A 23 -1.77 -1.14 3.43
C ALA A 23 -0.90 -1.27 4.69
N PHE A 24 -1.22 -0.58 5.78
CA PHE A 24 -0.40 -0.53 7.00
C PHE A 24 -0.03 -1.90 7.59
N PRO A 25 -0.93 -2.90 7.65
CA PRO A 25 -0.58 -4.24 8.11
C PRO A 25 0.58 -4.89 7.35
N TRP A 26 0.72 -4.64 6.05
CA TRP A 26 1.84 -5.19 5.25
C TRP A 26 3.19 -4.68 5.74
N TYR A 27 3.25 -3.44 6.24
CA TYR A 27 4.46 -2.85 6.79
C TYR A 27 4.74 -3.24 8.24
N GLN A 28 3.86 -4.05 8.86
CA GLN A 28 4.09 -4.66 10.18
C GLN A 28 4.48 -6.14 10.06
N ASP A 29 4.20 -6.77 8.92
CA ASP A 29 4.45 -8.18 8.71
C ASP A 29 5.92 -8.42 8.35
N LYS A 30 6.61 -9.21 9.19
CA LYS A 30 8.05 -9.49 9.02
C LYS A 30 8.34 -10.32 7.78
N GLU A 31 7.45 -11.22 7.39
CA GLU A 31 7.62 -12.05 6.20
C GLU A 31 7.48 -11.19 4.95
N VAL A 32 6.47 -10.32 4.91
CA VAL A 32 6.30 -9.35 3.82
C VAL A 32 7.55 -8.48 3.70
N LEU A 33 8.00 -7.86 4.79
CA LEU A 33 9.19 -7.00 4.79
C LEU A 33 10.46 -7.73 4.39
N TYR A 34 10.63 -9.00 4.78
CA TYR A 34 11.76 -9.81 4.34
C TYR A 34 11.80 -9.96 2.82
N TYR A 35 10.65 -10.25 2.20
CA TYR A 35 10.57 -10.43 0.75
C TYR A 35 10.54 -9.12 -0.06
N SER A 36 9.99 -8.04 0.50
CA SER A 36 9.87 -6.75 -0.20
C SER A 36 11.09 -5.83 -0.04
N ASP A 37 11.66 -5.77 1.16
CA ASP A 37 12.67 -4.77 1.56
C ASP A 37 13.99 -5.41 2.01
N GLY A 38 13.97 -6.71 2.32
CA GLY A 38 15.16 -7.52 2.63
C GLY A 38 15.33 -7.83 4.11
N GLU A 39 16.35 -8.66 4.39
CA GLU A 39 16.66 -9.12 5.75
C GLU A 39 17.01 -7.98 6.69
N GLY A 40 16.48 -8.03 7.92
CA GLY A 40 16.73 -7.02 8.95
C GLY A 40 15.84 -5.78 8.86
N THR A 41 14.94 -5.71 7.87
CA THR A 41 13.97 -4.61 7.76
C THR A 41 13.04 -4.61 8.97
N LEU A 42 12.93 -3.44 9.60
CA LEU A 42 12.08 -3.25 10.77
C LEU A 42 10.68 -2.76 10.36
N PRO A 43 9.62 -3.11 11.12
CA PRO A 43 8.29 -2.57 10.92
C PRO A 43 8.27 -1.05 10.85
N CYS A 44 7.48 -0.52 9.91
CA CYS A 44 7.39 0.92 9.66
C CYS A 44 6.38 1.58 10.62
N ASP A 45 6.74 2.70 11.24
CA ASP A 45 5.78 3.48 12.04
C ASP A 45 4.68 4.08 11.16
N LEU A 46 3.45 4.16 11.68
CA LEU A 46 2.30 4.71 10.95
C LEU A 46 2.56 6.12 10.41
N LYS A 47 3.27 6.97 11.15
CA LYS A 47 3.61 8.34 10.72
C LYS A 47 4.61 8.34 9.56
N ILE A 48 5.53 7.38 9.54
CA ILE A 48 6.48 7.23 8.43
C ILE A 48 5.72 6.77 7.18
N ASN A 49 4.82 5.80 7.36
CA ASN A 49 3.96 5.28 6.30
C ASN A 49 3.08 6.39 5.67
N GLU A 50 2.43 7.20 6.51
CA GLU A 50 1.63 8.34 6.08
C GLU A 50 2.47 9.38 5.30
N ARG A 51 3.68 9.69 5.78
CA ARG A 51 4.60 10.61 5.07
C ARG A 51 4.99 10.07 3.70
N MET A 52 5.30 8.78 3.60
CA MET A 52 5.65 8.12 2.34
C MET A 52 4.50 8.20 1.34
N TYR A 53 3.28 7.82 1.73
CA TYR A 53 2.13 7.87 0.82
C TYR A 53 1.78 9.30 0.39
N ASN A 54 1.88 10.28 1.28
CA ASN A 54 1.72 11.69 0.92
C ASN A 54 2.80 12.15 -0.08
N TYR A 55 4.05 11.76 0.13
CA TYR A 55 5.13 12.05 -0.82
C TYR A 55 4.88 11.42 -2.20
N LEU A 56 4.50 10.14 -2.23
CA LEU A 56 4.20 9.42 -3.47
C LEU A 56 3.02 10.03 -4.22
N LYS A 57 1.96 10.43 -3.51
CA LYS A 57 0.80 11.11 -4.12
C LYS A 57 1.15 12.45 -4.75
N ASN A 58 2.16 13.14 -4.22
CA ASN A 58 2.61 14.43 -4.73
C ASN A 58 3.63 14.32 -5.87
N THR A 59 4.29 13.17 -6.01
CA THR A 59 5.37 12.96 -6.99
C THR A 59 5.03 11.94 -8.08
N GLY A 60 3.95 11.17 -7.91
CA GLY A 60 3.48 10.17 -8.87
C GLY A 60 2.04 9.74 -8.62
N GLU A 61 1.66 8.59 -9.16
CA GLU A 61 0.30 8.04 -9.10
C GLU A 61 0.31 6.68 -8.39
N PRO A 62 0.44 6.64 -7.04
CA PRO A 62 0.41 5.39 -6.31
C PRO A 62 -0.97 4.70 -6.43
N GLU A 63 -0.95 3.39 -6.67
CA GLU A 63 -2.15 2.56 -6.83
C GLU A 63 -2.18 1.45 -5.77
N LEU A 64 -3.38 1.03 -5.38
CA LEU A 64 -3.63 -0.05 -4.42
C LEU A 64 -4.43 -1.17 -5.07
N PHE A 65 -3.98 -2.42 -4.89
CA PHE A 65 -4.75 -3.61 -5.22
C PHE A 65 -5.77 -3.89 -4.12
N ILE A 66 -7.03 -4.05 -4.52
CA ILE A 66 -8.11 -4.48 -3.64
C ILE A 66 -8.75 -5.74 -4.20
N GLU A 67 -8.95 -6.73 -3.34
CA GLU A 67 -9.78 -7.88 -3.67
C GLU A 67 -11.25 -7.44 -3.69
N ASN A 68 -11.95 -7.76 -4.77
CA ASN A 68 -13.37 -7.46 -4.86
C ASN A 68 -14.15 -8.46 -4.00
N GLN A 69 -14.50 -8.06 -2.77
CA GLN A 69 -15.44 -8.83 -1.94
C GLN A 69 -16.82 -8.75 -2.60
N ARG A 70 -17.25 -9.86 -3.21
CA ARG A 70 -18.59 -10.03 -3.78
C ARG A 70 -19.65 -10.09 -2.69
#